data_AF-A0A357NH22-F1
#
_entry.id   AF-A0A357NH22-F1
#
_cell.length_a   1.000
_cell.length_b   1.000
_cell.length_c   1.000
_cell.angle_alpha   90.00
_cell.angle_beta   90.00
_cell.angle_gamma   90.00
#
_symmetry.space_group_name_H-M   'P 1'
#
loop_
_entity.id
_entity.type
_entity.pdbx_description
1 polymer ?
#
loop_
_entity_poly.entity_id
_entity_poly.type
_entity_poly.pdbx_seq_one_letter_code
_entity_poly.pdbx_strand_id
1 'polypeptide(L)' 'AEIPAGEEIKTLRTAMGLYDRAVELGLDRRSPIFALGGGVVGDITGFIAATYMRGIPFIQLPTTLLAQV' A
#
# COMPACT_ATOMS: atom_id res chain seq x y z
N ALA A 1 -2.59 7.94 -2.16
CA ALA A 1 -1.62 8.72 -1.36
C ALA A 1 -0.27 8.64 -2.07
N GLU A 2 0.55 9.67 -1.98
CA GLU A 2 1.92 9.62 -2.50
C GLU A 2 2.88 9.20 -1.39
N ILE A 3 3.87 8.37 -1.72
CA ILE A 3 4.86 7.85 -0.78
C ILE A 3 6.24 8.12 -1.37
N PRO A 4 7.22 8.63 -0.58
CA PRO A 4 8.59 8.80 -1.07
C PRO A 4 9.18 7.46 -1.55
N ALA A 5 10.11 7.52 -2.51
CA ALA A 5 10.77 6.33 -3.02
C ALA A 5 11.89 5.84 -2.07
N GLY A 6 12.19 4.54 -2.12
CA GLY A 6 13.34 3.92 -1.45
C GLY A 6 12.97 2.93 -0.33
N GLU A 7 13.86 1.98 -0.02
CA GLU A 7 13.57 0.92 0.98
C GLU A 7 13.35 1.48 2.40
N GLU A 8 13.94 2.64 2.72
CA GLU A 8 13.82 3.32 4.02
C GLU A 8 12.38 3.66 4.41
N ILE A 9 11.48 3.72 3.43
CA ILE A 9 10.07 3.99 3.67
C ILE A 9 9.28 2.74 4.10
N LYS A 10 9.86 1.52 4.03
CA LYS A 10 9.24 0.28 4.51
C LYS A 10 9.31 0.15 6.02
N THR A 11 8.64 1.08 6.69
CA THR A 11 8.55 1.14 8.15
C THR A 11 7.10 1.17 8.59
N LEU A 12 6.85 0.74 9.84
CA LEU A 12 5.53 0.84 10.44
C LEU A 12 5.05 2.28 10.56
N ARG A 13 5.96 3.26 10.66
CA ARG A 13 5.60 4.69 10.68
C ARG A 13 4.95 5.13 9.38
N THR A 14 5.51 4.72 8.24
CA THR A 14 4.91 4.98 6.92
C THR A 14 3.56 4.27 6.80
N ALA A 15 3.45 3.02 7.29
CA ALA A 15 2.18 2.29 7.29
C ALA A 15 1.11 3.00 8.12
N MET A 16 1.47 3.56 9.29
CA MET A 16 0.55 4.33 10.13
C MET A 16 -0.05 5.53 9.39
N GLY A 17 0.77 6.36 8.74
CA GLY A 17 0.28 7.49 7.96
C GLY A 17 -0.65 7.08 6.81
N LEU A 18 -0.43 5.89 6.24
CA LEU A 18 -1.30 5.33 5.20
C LEU A 18 -2.60 4.75 5.75
N TYR A 19 -2.61 4.18 6.96
CA TYR A 19 -3.84 3.81 7.65
C TYR A 19 -4.68 5.04 7.99
N ASP A 20 -4.06 6.09 8.52
CA ASP A 20 -4.75 7.36 8.81
C ASP A 20 -5.41 7.89 7.54
N ARG A 21 -4.67 7.89 6.42
CA ARG A 21 -5.21 8.31 5.13
C ARG A 21 -6.35 7.42 4.63
N ALA A 22 -6.27 6.11 4.83
CA ALA A 22 -7.34 5.18 4.46
C ALA A 22 -8.62 5.45 5.27
N VAL A 23 -8.49 5.75 6.57
CA VAL A 23 -9.62 6.12 7.44
C VAL A 23 -10.22 7.47 7.02
N GLU A 24 -9.39 8.48 6.77
CA GLU A 24 -9.83 9.80 6.30
C GLU A 24 -10.61 9.73 4.97
N LEU A 25 -10.18 8.83 4.07
CA LEU A 25 -10.85 8.59 2.80
C LEU A 25 -12.10 7.69 2.92
N GLY A 26 -12.41 7.20 4.12
CA GLY A 26 -13.58 6.38 4.38
C GLY A 26 -13.51 4.98 3.77
N LEU A 27 -12.31 4.40 3.62
CA LEU A 27 -12.17 3.05 3.10
C LEU A 27 -12.84 2.03 4.03
N ASP A 28 -13.72 1.21 3.44
CA ASP A 28 -14.39 0.09 4.08
C ASP A 28 -13.77 -1.27 3.65
N ARG A 29 -14.35 -2.37 4.13
CA ARG A 29 -13.87 -3.73 3.82
C ARG A 29 -13.91 -4.11 2.34
N ARG A 30 -14.68 -3.38 1.52
CA ARG A 30 -14.82 -3.66 0.08
C ARG A 30 -14.01 -2.70 -0.77
N SER A 31 -13.41 -1.70 -0.15
CA SER A 31 -12.63 -0.68 -0.84
C SER A 31 -11.31 -1.28 -1.32
N PRO A 32 -11.06 -1.31 -2.63
CA PRO A 32 -9.81 -1.83 -3.16
C PRO A 32 -8.67 -0.83 -2.94
N ILE A 33 -7.48 -1.33 -2.63
CA ILE A 33 -6.24 -0.57 -2.69
C ILE A 33 -5.47 -0.97 -3.95
N PHE A 34 -5.07 0.03 -4.73
CA PHE A 34 -4.24 -0.12 -5.92
C PHE A 34 -2.80 0.32 -5.61
N ALA A 35 -1.83 -0.58 -5.75
CA ALA A 35 -0.40 -0.29 -5.61
C ALA A 35 0.20 0.02 -6.99
N LEU A 36 0.32 1.31 -7.32
CA LEU A 36 1.01 1.77 -8.52
C LEU A 36 2.46 2.11 -8.18
N GLY A 37 3.41 1.25 -8.55
CA GLY A 37 4.82 1.48 -8.26
C GLY A 37 5.72 0.25 -8.45
N GLY A 38 6.96 0.35 -7.96
CA GLY A 38 7.88 -0.79 -7.88
C GLY A 38 7.65 -1.68 -6.66
N GLY A 39 8.57 -2.62 -6.42
CA GLY A 39 8.43 -3.62 -5.33
C GLY A 39 8.23 -3.00 -3.95
N VAL A 40 8.92 -1.90 -3.66
CA VAL A 40 8.77 -1.16 -2.38
C VAL A 40 7.34 -0.69 -2.14
N VAL A 41 6.69 -0.13 -3.17
CA VAL A 41 5.29 0.33 -3.10
C VAL A 41 4.36 -0.87 -2.95
N GLY A 42 4.62 -1.94 -3.71
CA GLY A 42 3.87 -3.19 -3.62
C GLY A 42 3.91 -3.80 -2.22
N ASP A 43 5.07 -3.85 -1.58
CA ASP A 43 5.26 -4.43 -0.26
C ASP A 43 4.51 -3.65 0.83
N ILE A 44 4.75 -2.34 0.93
CA ILE A 44 4.13 -1.52 1.99
C ILE A 44 2.61 -1.47 1.83
N THR A 45 2.14 -1.30 0.59
CA THR A 45 0.72 -1.22 0.28
C THR A 45 0.03 -2.57 0.45
N GLY A 46 0.70 -3.66 0.07
CA GLY A 46 0.23 -5.03 0.29
C GLY A 46 0.13 -5.37 1.79
N PHE A 47 1.12 -4.97 2.59
CA PHE A 47 1.06 -5.11 4.05
C PHE A 47 -0.14 -4.36 4.63
N ILE A 48 -0.37 -3.11 4.21
CA ILE A 48 -1.52 -2.31 4.64
C ILE A 48 -2.83 -2.98 4.23
N ALA A 49 -2.97 -3.41 2.98
CA ALA A 49 -4.19 -4.05 2.50
C ALA A 49 -4.49 -5.37 3.22
N ALA A 50 -3.45 -6.14 3.58
CA ALA A 50 -3.58 -7.39 4.33
C ALA A 50 -4.02 -7.17 5.80
N THR A 51 -3.67 -6.03 6.39
CA THR A 51 -3.85 -5.76 7.83
C THR A 51 -5.01 -4.80 8.11
N TYR A 52 -5.32 -3.89 7.19
CA TYR A 52 -6.42 -2.95 7.31
C TYR A 52 -7.75 -3.71 7.34
N MET A 53 -8.54 -3.49 8.39
CA MET A 53 -9.79 -4.23 8.65
C MET A 53 -9.67 -5.77 8.59
N ARG A 54 -8.47 -6.31 8.86
CA ARG A 54 -8.11 -7.74 8.74
C ARG A 54 -8.13 -8.28 7.29
N GLY A 55 -7.93 -7.40 6.31
CA GLY A 55 -7.84 -7.77 4.90
C GLY A 55 -8.88 -7.05 4.06
N ILE A 56 -8.43 -6.36 3.02
CA ILE A 56 -9.26 -5.73 1.99
C ILE A 56 -8.69 -6.03 0.58
N PRO A 57 -9.49 -5.85 -0.49
CA PRO A 57 -9.02 -6.14 -1.85
C PRO A 57 -7.76 -5.34 -2.22
N PHE A 58 -6.80 -6.01 -2.86
CA PHE A 58 -5.50 -5.45 -3.21
C PHE A 58 -5.14 -5.76 -4.66
N ILE A 59 -4.72 -4.73 -5.41
CA ILE A 59 -4.36 -4.84 -6.82
C ILE A 59 -2.96 -4.24 -7.02
N GLN A 60 -2.05 -5.03 -7.57
CA GLN A 60 -0.72 -4.59 -7.97
C GLN A 60 -0.75 -4.00 -9.38
N LEU A 61 -0.12 -2.83 -9.56
CA LEU A 61 0.12 -2.16 -10.84
C LEU A 61 1.63 -1.89 -10.94
N PRO A 62 2.43 -2.92 -11.25
CA PRO A 62 3.89 -2.85 -11.17
C PRO A 62 4.49 -1.94 -12.25
N THR A 63 5.34 -1.00 -11.85
CA THR A 63 5.98 -0.01 -12.75
C THR A 63 7.49 -0.20 -12.93
N THR A 64 8.10 -1.15 -12.22
CA THR A 64 9.51 -1.50 -12.35
C THR A 64 9.65 -2.93 -12.85
N LEU A 65 10.66 -3.21 -13.67
CA LEU A 65 10.89 -4.55 -14.22
C LEU A 65 10.91 -5.64 -13.13
N LEU A 66 11.65 -5.40 -12.04
CA LEU A 66 11.74 -6.33 -10.90
C LEU A 66 10.38 -6.63 -10.25
N ALA A 67 9.43 -5.70 -10.29
CA ALA A 67 8.09 -5.90 -9.71
C ALA A 67 7.12 -6.59 -10.69
N GLN A 68 7.47 -6.65 -11.97
CA GLN A 68 6.65 -7.26 -13.02
C GLN A 68 6.92 -8.76 -13.19
N VAL A 69 8.06 -9.25 -12.72
CA VAL A 69 8.55 -10.63 -12.93
C VAL A 69 8.84 -11.35 -11.62
#